data_AF-A0A496YS55-F1
#
_entry.id   AF-A0A496YS55-F1
#
_cell.length_a   1.000
_cell.length_b   1.000
_cell.length_c   1.000
_cell.angle_alpha   90.00
_cell.angle_beta   90.00
_cell.angle_gamma   90.00
#
_symmetry.space_group_name_H-M   'P 1'
#
loop_
_entity.id
_entity.type
_entity.pdbx_description
1 polymer ?
#
loop_
_entity_poly.entity_id
_entity_poly.type
_entity_poly.pdbx_seq_one_letter_code
_entity_poly.pdbx_strand_id
1 'polypeptide(L)'
;MTTINSILREILEHEPSPETVLIILSELKGQGELDEVIDECKRALNRYPDNLPLRQLLAEAYFEKDNISEASEELEKIITQVNDLASAYKLKAMLSQKEGRSDEALEALKVYLAHQPADTEALELFQELSPEKESFPPEEPSLEPERDSKQWSALPQEGQISSPGKGVSFPEIATPTLAEIYFNQGDIPEAINTYQKVLAQDPEDESSRSRLEKLKLMLQAKSSVQAQGEAERRTKKEKMISILEAWRSKIESPPGDQGSS
;
A
#
# COMPACT_ATOMS: atom_id res chain seq x y z
N MET A 1 -29.58 22.78 9.74
CA MET A 1 -28.74 21.82 9.01
C MET A 1 -29.62 21.03 8.03
N THR A 2 -30.28 21.66 7.05
CA THR A 2 -31.39 20.96 6.36
C THR A 2 -31.57 21.25 4.87
N THR A 3 -31.03 22.35 4.33
CA THR A 3 -31.21 22.65 2.89
C THR A 3 -30.30 21.84 2.00
N ILE A 4 -29.04 21.61 2.41
CA ILE A 4 -28.07 20.87 1.60
C ILE A 4 -28.50 19.41 1.48
N ASN A 5 -28.85 18.74 2.59
CA ASN A 5 -29.29 17.34 2.54
C ASN A 5 -30.58 17.17 1.73
N SER A 6 -31.50 18.15 1.79
CA SER A 6 -32.70 18.15 0.93
C SER A 6 -32.36 18.22 -0.56
N ILE A 7 -31.39 19.04 -0.96
CA ILE A 7 -30.95 19.15 -2.35
C ILE A 7 -30.22 17.87 -2.79
N LEU A 8 -29.37 17.32 -1.92
CA LEU A 8 -28.68 16.07 -2.19
C LEU A 8 -29.66 14.91 -2.40
N ARG A 9 -30.74 14.85 -1.61
CA ARG A 9 -31.83 13.87 -1.76
C ARG A 9 -32.57 14.03 -3.09
N GLU A 10 -32.94 15.26 -3.45
CA GLU A 10 -33.60 15.54 -4.73
C GLU A 10 -32.75 15.08 -5.92
N ILE A 11 -31.43 15.25 -5.85
CA ILE A 11 -30.52 14.77 -6.89
C ILE A 11 -30.52 13.24 -6.98
N LEU A 12 -30.59 12.52 -5.86
CA LEU A 12 -30.68 11.05 -5.84
C LEU A 12 -31.97 10.51 -6.49
N GLU A 13 -33.06 11.27 -6.43
CA GLU A 13 -34.34 10.90 -7.06
C GLU A 13 -34.31 11.00 -8.59
N HIS A 14 -33.39 11.80 -9.16
CA HIS A 14 -33.32 12.10 -10.59
C HIS A 14 -32.34 11.22 -11.38
N GLU A 15 -32.14 9.97 -10.96
CA GLU A 15 -31.29 8.99 -11.66
C GLU A 15 -29.84 9.47 -11.93
N PRO A 16 -29.10 9.92 -10.90
CA PRO A 16 -27.76 10.45 -11.08
C PRO A 16 -26.76 9.35 -11.49
N SER A 17 -25.64 9.77 -12.08
CA SER A 17 -24.54 8.86 -12.44
C SER A 17 -23.97 8.17 -11.19
N PRO A 18 -23.39 6.96 -11.30
CA PRO A 18 -22.82 6.26 -10.16
C PRO A 18 -21.73 7.07 -9.43
N GLU A 19 -20.96 7.89 -10.14
CA GLU A 19 -19.96 8.80 -9.56
C GLU A 19 -20.63 9.90 -8.73
N THR A 20 -21.75 10.45 -9.24
CA THR A 20 -22.52 11.47 -8.55
C THR A 20 -23.15 10.90 -7.28
N VAL A 21 -23.74 9.70 -7.37
CA VAL A 21 -24.24 8.96 -6.19
C VAL A 21 -23.13 8.78 -5.16
N LEU A 22 -21.95 8.31 -5.58
CA LEU A 22 -20.83 8.07 -4.67
C LEU A 22 -20.41 9.34 -3.92
N ILE A 23 -20.32 10.49 -4.60
CA ILE A 23 -19.97 11.78 -3.98
C ILE A 23 -21.02 12.16 -2.94
N ILE A 24 -22.31 12.07 -3.29
CA ILE A 24 -23.41 12.45 -2.40
C ILE A 24 -23.45 11.57 -1.15
N LEU A 25 -23.35 10.25 -1.32
CA LEU A 25 -23.41 9.31 -0.21
C LEU A 25 -22.17 9.40 0.69
N SER A 26 -20.99 9.72 0.13
CA SER A 26 -19.79 9.97 0.92
C SER A 26 -19.92 11.22 1.81
N GLU A 27 -20.55 12.27 1.28
CA GLU A 27 -20.85 13.49 2.05
C GLU A 27 -21.86 13.21 3.17
N LEU A 28 -22.95 12.48 2.89
CA LEU A 28 -23.94 12.08 3.90
C LEU A 28 -23.34 11.20 5.00
N LYS A 29 -22.42 10.30 4.64
CA LYS A 29 -21.66 9.47 5.59
C LYS A 29 -20.80 10.33 6.52
N GLY A 30 -20.11 11.33 5.97
CA GLY A 30 -19.33 12.30 6.77
C GLY A 30 -20.15 13.11 7.77
N GLN A 31 -21.46 13.23 7.54
CA GLN A 31 -22.40 13.90 8.44
C GLN A 31 -23.00 12.95 9.51
N GLY A 32 -22.69 11.66 9.45
CA GLY A 32 -23.13 10.65 10.42
C GLY A 32 -24.52 10.06 10.15
N GLU A 33 -25.15 10.35 9.01
CA GLU A 33 -26.45 9.78 8.63
C GLU A 33 -26.30 8.36 8.07
N LEU A 34 -25.66 7.46 8.84
CA LEU A 34 -25.24 6.11 8.41
C LEU A 34 -26.40 5.23 7.94
N ASP A 35 -27.56 5.32 8.59
CA ASP A 35 -28.76 4.56 8.21
C ASP A 35 -29.23 4.90 6.79
N GLU A 36 -29.31 6.19 6.49
CA GLU A 36 -29.71 6.67 5.18
C GLU A 36 -28.68 6.28 4.12
N VAL A 37 -27.39 6.41 4.43
CA VAL A 37 -26.30 5.99 3.53
C VAL A 37 -26.41 4.51 3.19
N ILE A 38 -26.66 3.64 4.17
CA ILE A 38 -26.84 2.20 3.95
C ILE A 38 -28.01 1.95 2.99
N ASP A 39 -29.16 2.58 3.22
CA ASP A 39 -30.36 2.36 2.40
C ASP A 39 -30.23 2.91 0.98
N GLU A 40 -29.59 4.08 0.82
CA GLU A 40 -29.30 4.64 -0.49
C GLU A 40 -28.22 3.86 -1.24
N CYS A 41 -27.16 3.39 -0.56
CA CYS A 41 -26.16 2.50 -1.14
C CYS A 41 -26.80 1.22 -1.68
N LYS A 42 -27.73 0.60 -0.93
CA LYS A 42 -28.48 -0.57 -1.41
C LYS A 42 -29.30 -0.27 -2.66
N ARG A 43 -30.00 0.87 -2.69
CA ARG A 43 -30.76 1.31 -3.87
C ARG A 43 -29.85 1.56 -5.06
N ALA A 44 -28.71 2.20 -4.85
CA ALA A 44 -27.71 2.43 -5.87
C ALA A 44 -27.13 1.13 -6.42
N LEU A 45 -26.82 0.16 -5.56
CA LEU A 45 -26.29 -1.16 -5.94
C LEU A 45 -27.32 -2.03 -6.66
N ASN A 46 -28.63 -1.85 -6.43
CA ASN A 46 -29.66 -2.49 -7.26
C ASN A 46 -29.62 -1.99 -8.72
N ARG A 47 -29.19 -0.74 -8.95
CA ARG A 47 -29.03 -0.17 -10.29
C ARG A 47 -27.65 -0.45 -10.88
N TYR A 48 -26.62 -0.44 -10.03
CA TYR A 48 -25.21 -0.59 -10.41
C TYR A 48 -24.57 -1.77 -9.64
N PRO A 49 -24.95 -3.02 -9.95
CA PRO A 49 -24.57 -4.20 -9.14
C PRO A 49 -23.07 -4.47 -9.07
N ASP A 50 -22.31 -4.03 -10.07
CA ASP A 50 -20.87 -4.27 -10.18
C ASP A 50 -20.02 -3.06 -9.77
N ASN A 51 -20.64 -2.03 -9.17
CA ASN A 51 -19.93 -0.84 -8.75
C ASN A 51 -19.19 -1.08 -7.42
N LEU A 52 -17.91 -1.44 -7.51
CA LEU A 52 -17.04 -1.68 -6.35
C LEU A 52 -16.96 -0.50 -5.37
N PRO A 53 -16.83 0.77 -5.82
CA PRO A 53 -16.83 1.91 -4.90
C PRO A 53 -18.10 2.04 -4.06
N LEU A 54 -19.28 1.85 -4.64
CA LEU A 54 -20.55 1.88 -3.89
C LEU A 54 -20.66 0.73 -2.90
N ARG A 55 -20.16 -0.45 -3.27
CA ARG A 55 -20.11 -1.61 -2.39
C ARG A 55 -19.15 -1.40 -1.21
N GLN A 56 -18.01 -0.76 -1.46
CA GLN A 56 -17.06 -0.37 -0.42
C GLN A 56 -17.68 0.63 0.54
N LEU A 57 -18.34 1.67 0.02
CA LEU A 57 -19.02 2.68 0.85
C LEU A 57 -20.08 2.04 1.75
N LEU A 58 -20.85 1.07 1.24
CA LEU A 58 -21.82 0.30 2.03
C LEU A 58 -21.14 -0.50 3.14
N ALA A 59 -20.03 -1.19 2.84
CA ALA A 59 -19.27 -1.94 3.84
C ALA A 59 -18.71 -1.04 4.95
N GLU A 60 -18.17 0.12 4.58
CA GLU A 60 -17.68 1.10 5.55
C GLU A 60 -18.81 1.67 6.41
N ALA A 61 -19.97 1.97 5.82
CA ALA A 61 -21.13 2.47 6.58
C ALA A 61 -21.66 1.41 7.56
N TYR A 62 -21.68 0.13 7.18
CA TYR A 62 -21.99 -0.96 8.11
C TYR A 62 -20.95 -1.09 9.23
N PHE A 63 -19.66 -0.99 8.90
CA PHE A 63 -18.58 -1.06 9.88
C PHE A 63 -18.66 0.08 10.90
N GLU A 64 -18.91 1.32 10.46
CA GLU A 64 -19.08 2.48 11.35
C GLU A 64 -20.32 2.37 12.24
N LYS A 65 -21.32 1.58 11.82
CA LYS A 65 -22.53 1.26 12.60
C LYS A 65 -22.37 0.02 13.50
N ASP A 66 -21.18 -0.59 13.55
CA ASP A 66 -20.89 -1.84 14.29
C ASP A 66 -21.64 -3.08 13.77
N ASN A 67 -22.14 -3.02 12.53
CA ASN A 67 -22.76 -4.14 11.81
C ASN A 67 -21.68 -4.98 11.09
N ILE A 68 -20.88 -5.70 11.88
CA ILE A 68 -19.67 -6.39 11.39
C ILE A 68 -19.98 -7.50 10.37
N SER A 69 -21.08 -8.23 10.54
CA SER A 69 -21.44 -9.35 9.66
C SER A 69 -21.73 -8.85 8.24
N GLU A 70 -22.59 -7.84 8.12
CA GLU A 70 -22.97 -7.26 6.83
C GLU A 70 -21.80 -6.56 6.15
N ALA A 71 -20.93 -5.89 6.91
CA ALA A 71 -19.70 -5.30 6.37
C ALA A 71 -18.80 -6.38 5.75
N SER A 72 -18.61 -7.51 6.44
CA SER A 72 -17.80 -8.63 5.96
C SER A 72 -18.38 -9.25 4.69
N GLU A 73 -19.71 -9.43 4.61
CA GLU A 73 -20.37 -9.98 3.42
C GLU A 73 -20.17 -9.07 2.19
N GLU A 74 -20.24 -7.75 2.36
CA GLU A 74 -20.02 -6.82 1.26
C GLU A 74 -18.55 -6.80 0.81
N LEU A 75 -17.60 -6.88 1.75
CA LEU A 75 -16.17 -6.99 1.43
C LEU A 75 -15.84 -8.30 0.68
N GLU A 76 -16.44 -9.43 1.07
CA GLU A 76 -16.26 -10.71 0.38
C GLU A 76 -16.73 -10.64 -1.09
N LYS A 77 -17.84 -9.94 -1.34
CA LYS A 77 -18.33 -9.69 -2.71
C LYS A 77 -17.34 -8.84 -3.52
N ILE A 78 -16.73 -7.82 -2.91
CA ILE A 78 -15.66 -7.01 -3.55
C ILE A 78 -14.47 -7.90 -3.90
N ILE A 79 -13.99 -8.69 -2.93
CA ILE A 79 -12.83 -9.58 -3.11
C ILE A 79 -13.11 -10.58 -4.23
N THR A 80 -14.31 -11.18 -4.26
CA THR A 80 -14.72 -12.12 -5.32
C THR A 80 -14.69 -11.45 -6.69
N GLN A 81 -15.29 -10.27 -6.84
CA GLN A 81 -15.29 -9.56 -8.13
C GLN A 81 -13.89 -9.14 -8.59
N VAL A 82 -13.02 -8.72 -7.66
CA VAL A 82 -11.60 -8.42 -7.95
C VAL A 82 -10.85 -9.69 -8.37
N ASN A 83 -11.10 -10.82 -7.71
CA ASN A 83 -10.47 -12.10 -8.06
C ASN A 83 -10.95 -12.63 -9.42
N ASP A 84 -12.23 -12.46 -9.75
CA ASP A 84 -12.77 -12.80 -11.07
C ASP A 84 -12.10 -11.95 -12.16
N LEU A 85 -11.94 -10.65 -11.90
CA LEU A 85 -11.23 -9.75 -12.82
C LEU A 85 -9.75 -10.13 -12.95
N ALA A 86 -9.09 -10.47 -11.84
CA ALA A 86 -7.71 -10.96 -11.85
C ALA A 86 -7.59 -12.26 -12.65
N SER A 87 -8.57 -13.17 -12.58
CA SER A 87 -8.58 -14.43 -13.33
C SER A 87 -8.54 -14.23 -14.85
N ALA A 88 -8.99 -13.09 -15.36
CA ALA A 88 -8.80 -12.72 -16.76
C ALA A 88 -7.32 -12.58 -17.15
N TYR A 89 -6.46 -12.13 -16.22
CA TYR A 89 -5.01 -12.09 -16.44
C TYR A 89 -4.38 -13.48 -16.45
N LYS A 90 -4.88 -14.43 -15.64
CA LYS A 90 -4.46 -15.84 -15.74
C LYS A 90 -4.79 -16.41 -17.12
N LEU A 91 -6.01 -16.20 -17.62
CA LEU A 91 -6.40 -16.64 -18.95
C LEU A 91 -5.56 -15.96 -20.06
N LYS A 92 -5.32 -14.65 -19.94
CA LYS A 92 -4.43 -13.92 -20.85
C LYS A 92 -3.03 -14.53 -20.88
N ALA A 93 -2.47 -14.89 -19.72
CA ALA A 93 -1.17 -15.53 -19.65
C ALA A 93 -1.14 -16.89 -20.35
N MET A 94 -2.15 -17.73 -20.11
CA MET A 94 -2.27 -19.04 -20.76
C MET A 94 -2.42 -18.91 -22.29
N LEU A 95 -3.16 -17.91 -22.77
CA LEU A 95 -3.28 -17.60 -24.19
C LEU A 95 -1.93 -17.15 -24.77
N SER A 96 -1.25 -16.21 -24.13
CA SER A 96 0.06 -15.73 -24.55
C SER A 96 1.11 -16.85 -24.55
N GLN A 97 1.08 -17.77 -23.58
CA GLN A 97 1.93 -18.97 -23.58
C GLN A 97 1.67 -19.83 -24.82
N LYS A 98 0.39 -20.13 -25.12
CA LYS A 98 0.04 -20.94 -26.30
C LYS A 98 0.45 -20.28 -27.62
N GLU A 99 0.50 -18.95 -27.66
CA GLU A 99 0.96 -18.16 -28.80
C GLU A 99 2.49 -18.02 -28.87
N GLY A 100 3.23 -18.57 -27.89
CA GLY A 100 4.69 -18.48 -27.81
C GLY A 100 5.22 -17.11 -27.36
N ARG A 101 4.36 -16.25 -26.82
CA ARG A 101 4.70 -14.90 -26.34
C ARG A 101 5.01 -14.94 -24.84
N SER A 102 6.16 -15.52 -24.48
CA SER A 102 6.54 -15.76 -23.08
C SER A 102 6.61 -14.48 -22.24
N ASP A 103 7.12 -13.38 -22.78
CA ASP A 103 7.22 -12.10 -22.05
C ASP A 103 5.84 -11.55 -21.67
N GLU A 104 4.87 -11.59 -22.60
CA GLU A 104 3.49 -11.14 -22.34
C GLU A 104 2.77 -12.05 -21.33
N ALA A 105 3.05 -13.36 -21.39
CA ALA A 105 2.51 -14.33 -20.44
C ALA A 105 3.03 -14.08 -19.02
N LEU A 106 4.33 -13.79 -18.88
CA LEU A 106 4.94 -13.43 -17.59
C LEU A 106 4.35 -12.16 -17.01
N GLU A 107 4.17 -11.10 -17.81
CA GLU A 107 3.56 -9.85 -17.31
C GLU A 107 2.12 -10.07 -16.85
N ALA A 108 1.33 -10.85 -17.58
CA ALA A 108 -0.03 -11.18 -17.17
C ALA A 108 -0.05 -12.03 -15.88
N LEU A 109 0.87 -13.00 -15.73
CA LEU A 109 1.00 -13.78 -14.50
C LEU A 109 1.40 -12.95 -13.28
N LYS A 110 2.29 -11.96 -13.44
CA LYS A 110 2.66 -11.05 -12.34
C LYS A 110 1.44 -10.31 -11.81
N VAL A 111 0.61 -9.79 -12.71
CA VAL A 111 -0.62 -9.09 -12.32
C VAL A 111 -1.59 -10.04 -11.61
N TYR A 112 -1.79 -11.25 -12.15
CA TYR A 112 -2.65 -12.25 -11.51
C TYR A 112 -2.17 -12.67 -10.12
N LEU A 113 -0.89 -13.04 -9.99
CA LEU A 113 -0.28 -13.50 -8.74
C LEU A 113 -0.20 -12.40 -7.67
N ALA A 114 -0.23 -11.12 -8.04
CA ALA A 114 -0.35 -10.03 -7.09
C ALA A 114 -1.70 -10.06 -6.35
N HIS A 115 -2.76 -10.61 -6.97
CA HIS A 115 -4.08 -10.79 -6.35
C HIS A 115 -4.25 -12.19 -5.75
N GLN A 116 -3.72 -13.23 -6.40
CA GLN A 116 -3.80 -14.62 -5.95
C GLN A 116 -2.41 -15.26 -5.80
N PRO A 117 -1.63 -14.90 -4.76
CA PRO A 117 -0.26 -15.37 -4.60
C PRO A 117 -0.15 -16.86 -4.23
N ALA A 118 -1.26 -17.49 -3.83
CA ALA A 118 -1.31 -18.90 -3.42
C ALA A 118 -1.73 -19.86 -4.53
N ASP A 119 -1.96 -19.39 -5.77
CA ASP A 119 -2.26 -20.27 -6.90
C ASP A 119 -0.99 -20.99 -7.37
N THR A 120 -0.87 -22.27 -7.01
CA THR A 120 0.26 -23.14 -7.35
C THR A 120 0.44 -23.33 -8.85
N GLU A 121 -0.65 -23.43 -9.62
CA GLU A 121 -0.58 -23.65 -11.07
C GLU A 121 0.00 -22.41 -11.76
N ALA A 122 -0.44 -21.21 -11.34
CA ALA A 122 0.09 -19.97 -11.87
C ALA A 122 1.56 -19.73 -11.45
N LEU A 123 1.96 -20.16 -10.26
CA LEU A 123 3.36 -20.11 -9.80
C LEU A 123 4.26 -21.04 -10.62
N GLU A 124 3.83 -22.28 -10.86
CA GLU A 124 4.55 -23.25 -11.70
C GLU A 124 4.71 -22.70 -13.12
N LEU A 125 3.62 -22.21 -13.71
CA LEU A 125 3.64 -21.60 -15.04
C LEU A 125 4.55 -20.36 -15.11
N PHE A 126 4.57 -19.54 -14.06
CA PHE A 126 5.45 -18.39 -13.97
C PHE A 126 6.94 -18.77 -13.86
N GLN A 127 7.25 -19.86 -13.16
CA GLN A 127 8.60 -20.42 -13.08
C GLN A 127 9.05 -21.04 -14.41
N GLU A 128 8.18 -21.79 -15.08
CA GLU A 128 8.44 -22.40 -16.40
C GLU A 128 8.74 -21.34 -17.46
N LEU A 129 7.96 -20.25 -17.47
CA LEU A 129 8.07 -19.19 -18.47
C LEU A 129 9.15 -18.17 -18.15
N SER A 130 9.56 -18.07 -16.88
CA SER A 130 10.65 -17.17 -16.51
C SER A 130 11.89 -17.65 -17.24
N PRO A 131 12.57 -16.78 -18.01
CA PRO A 131 13.76 -17.19 -18.74
C PRO A 131 14.71 -17.83 -17.74
N GLU A 132 15.08 -19.09 -18.00
CA GLU A 132 16.15 -19.77 -17.30
C GLU A 132 17.29 -18.77 -17.18
N LYS A 133 17.54 -18.30 -15.96
CA LYS A 133 18.87 -17.81 -15.65
C LYS A 133 19.78 -19.02 -15.83
N GLU A 134 20.64 -18.91 -16.85
CA GLU A 134 21.94 -19.54 -16.91
C GLU A 134 22.47 -19.94 -15.52
N SER A 135 22.70 -21.25 -15.38
CA SER A 135 23.71 -21.86 -14.51
C SER A 135 23.91 -21.28 -13.11
N PHE A 136 23.29 -21.90 -12.12
CA PHE A 136 24.11 -22.48 -11.06
C PHE A 136 24.13 -24.00 -11.32
N PRO A 137 25.30 -24.61 -11.57
CA PRO A 137 25.37 -26.03 -11.91
C PRO A 137 24.84 -26.88 -10.74
N PRO A 138 24.04 -27.92 -11.01
CA PRO A 138 23.56 -28.85 -10.01
C PRO A 138 24.46 -30.09 -9.98
N GLU A 139 25.37 -30.21 -8.99
CA GLU A 139 25.91 -31.51 -8.55
C GLU A 139 26.20 -31.48 -7.03
N GLU A 140 25.35 -32.14 -6.24
CA GLU A 140 25.79 -32.94 -5.08
C GLU A 140 26.56 -34.19 -5.61
N PRO A 141 27.03 -35.14 -4.78
CA PRO A 141 27.94 -35.08 -3.64
C PRO A 141 29.18 -36.00 -3.90
N SER A 142 30.38 -35.64 -3.43
CA SER A 142 31.48 -36.62 -3.36
C SER A 142 32.19 -36.59 -2.01
N LEU A 143 32.23 -37.78 -1.43
CA LEU A 143 32.65 -38.16 -0.09
C LEU A 143 34.15 -37.88 0.15
N GLU A 144 34.43 -37.10 1.21
CA GLU A 144 35.44 -37.22 2.30
C GLU A 144 36.70 -38.11 2.11
N PRO A 145 37.87 -37.83 2.75
CA PRO A 145 37.95 -37.59 4.22
C PRO A 145 39.12 -36.76 4.81
N GLU A 146 39.04 -36.62 6.15
CA GLU A 146 40.08 -36.29 7.16
C GLU A 146 40.36 -34.79 7.40
N ARG A 147 40.36 -34.21 8.61
CA ARG A 147 40.36 -34.58 10.04
C ARG A 147 40.11 -33.23 10.76
N ASP A 148 39.62 -33.07 11.99
CA ASP A 148 39.63 -33.93 13.14
C ASP A 148 38.60 -33.42 14.16
N SER A 149 37.90 -34.38 14.72
CA SER A 149 37.28 -34.41 16.04
C SER A 149 37.68 -33.30 17.04
N LYS A 150 36.67 -32.56 17.51
CA LYS A 150 36.44 -32.32 18.95
C LYS A 150 34.97 -31.96 19.23
N GLN A 151 34.22 -33.05 19.40
CA GLN A 151 33.29 -33.24 20.52
C GLN A 151 32.05 -32.34 20.58
N TRP A 152 31.01 -32.82 19.93
CA TRP A 152 29.62 -32.60 20.30
C TRP A 152 29.35 -33.13 21.73
N SER A 153 29.00 -32.23 22.62
CA SER A 153 28.20 -32.50 23.82
C SER A 153 27.74 -31.14 24.34
N ALA A 154 26.46 -30.78 24.44
CA ALA A 154 25.28 -31.60 24.64
C ALA A 154 24.01 -30.80 24.25
N LEU A 155 22.95 -31.50 23.87
CA LEU A 155 21.57 -31.05 24.14
C LEU A 155 21.21 -31.55 25.55
N PRO A 156 20.67 -30.69 26.42
CA PRO A 156 19.26 -30.84 26.82
C PRO A 156 18.61 -29.46 27.10
N GLN A 157 17.29 -29.24 27.15
CA GLN A 157 16.07 -30.03 27.01
C GLN A 157 14.92 -29.01 26.95
N GLU A 158 13.75 -29.49 26.52
CA GLU A 158 12.47 -28.80 26.64
C GLU A 158 12.22 -28.20 28.03
N GLY A 159 11.75 -26.95 28.04
CA GLY A 159 11.18 -26.29 29.21
C GLY A 159 10.17 -25.27 28.74
N GLN A 160 8.88 -25.61 28.84
CA GLN A 160 7.81 -24.62 28.81
C GLN A 160 8.06 -23.58 29.91
N ILE A 161 7.82 -22.30 29.62
CA ILE A 161 6.95 -21.36 30.37
C ILE A 161 7.25 -19.92 29.91
N SER A 162 6.18 -19.27 29.43
CA SER A 162 5.87 -17.83 29.49
C SER A 162 6.58 -16.82 28.57
N SER A 163 5.80 -16.31 27.61
CA SER A 163 5.66 -14.86 27.44
C SER A 163 4.88 -14.28 28.64
N PRO A 164 4.87 -12.95 28.92
CA PRO A 164 5.35 -11.85 28.08
C PRO A 164 6.14 -10.75 28.84
N GLY A 165 6.88 -9.93 28.09
CA GLY A 165 7.20 -8.56 28.54
C GLY A 165 8.64 -8.14 28.37
N LYS A 166 8.83 -7.19 27.43
CA LYS A 166 9.92 -6.22 27.32
C LYS A 166 11.36 -6.73 27.51
N GLY A 167 12.07 -6.73 26.38
CA GLY A 167 13.53 -6.69 26.36
C GLY A 167 14.17 -8.05 26.27
N VAL A 168 14.15 -8.64 25.07
CA VAL A 168 15.11 -9.68 24.71
C VAL A 168 16.00 -9.09 23.63
N SER A 169 17.16 -8.58 24.05
CA SER A 169 18.27 -8.33 23.14
C SER A 169 18.79 -9.70 22.72
N PHE A 170 18.30 -10.20 21.59
CA PHE A 170 19.04 -11.19 20.84
C PHE A 170 20.39 -10.57 20.48
N PRO A 171 21.51 -11.29 20.50
CA PRO A 171 22.72 -10.80 19.84
C PRO A 171 22.30 -10.44 18.41
N GLU A 172 22.30 -9.15 18.06
CA GLU A 172 21.87 -8.64 16.76
C GLU A 172 22.81 -9.21 15.71
N ILE A 173 22.48 -10.39 15.17
CA ILE A 173 23.14 -10.90 13.98
C ILE A 173 22.60 -10.01 12.85
N ALA A 174 23.41 -9.03 12.46
CA ALA A 174 23.13 -8.21 11.31
C ALA A 174 23.20 -9.12 10.07
N THR A 175 22.06 -9.41 9.49
CA THR A 175 21.96 -10.18 8.25
C THR A 175 21.34 -9.32 7.14
N PRO A 176 21.65 -9.59 5.87
CA PRO A 176 20.97 -8.95 4.74
C PRO A 176 19.44 -9.14 4.82
N THR A 177 18.98 -10.29 5.29
CA THR A 177 17.55 -10.59 5.46
C THR A 177 16.88 -9.68 6.49
N LEU A 178 17.56 -9.40 7.61
CA LEU A 178 17.04 -8.48 8.63
C LEU A 178 16.93 -7.05 8.09
N ALA A 179 17.89 -6.61 7.27
CA ALA A 179 17.84 -5.30 6.64
C ALA A 179 16.66 -5.16 5.66
N GLU A 180 16.34 -6.21 4.90
CA GLU A 180 15.18 -6.24 4.01
C GLU A 180 13.84 -6.22 4.75
N ILE A 181 13.77 -6.83 5.94
CA ILE A 181 12.58 -6.76 6.79
C ILE A 181 12.30 -5.30 7.20
N TYR A 182 13.32 -4.57 7.66
CA TYR A 182 13.16 -3.15 8.01
C TYR A 182 12.76 -2.30 6.80
N PHE A 183 13.32 -2.58 5.62
CA PHE A 183 12.94 -1.90 4.40
C PHE A 183 11.46 -2.12 4.05
N ASN A 184 10.98 -3.37 4.12
CA ASN A 184 9.57 -3.70 3.85
C ASN A 184 8.60 -3.10 4.87
N GLN A 185 9.07 -2.83 6.09
CA GLN A 185 8.32 -2.11 7.13
C GLN A 185 8.27 -0.59 6.90
N GLY A 186 9.04 -0.06 5.94
CA GLY A 186 9.14 1.37 5.65
C GLY A 186 10.23 2.10 6.42
N ASP A 187 10.94 1.40 7.30
CA ASP A 187 12.01 1.91 8.15
C ASP A 187 13.36 1.88 7.40
N ILE A 188 13.45 2.74 6.38
CA ILE A 188 14.63 2.89 5.51
C ILE A 188 15.92 3.23 6.28
N PRO A 189 15.91 4.10 7.32
CA PRO A 189 17.12 4.39 8.09
C PRO A 189 17.69 3.18 8.83
N GLU A 190 16.83 2.34 9.38
CA GLU A 190 17.15 1.12 10.13
C GLU A 190 17.67 0.02 9.19
N ALA A 191 17.09 -0.09 7.99
CA ALA A 191 17.59 -0.95 6.93
C ALA A 191 19.03 -0.57 6.51
N ILE A 192 19.30 0.74 6.34
CA ILE A 192 20.64 1.25 6.02
C ILE A 192 21.65 0.92 7.12
N ASN A 193 21.28 1.13 8.38
CA ASN A 193 22.15 0.82 9.53
C ASN A 193 22.46 -0.68 9.61
N THR A 194 21.47 -1.53 9.34
CA THR A 194 21.66 -2.99 9.35
C THR A 194 22.60 -3.43 8.23
N TYR A 195 22.46 -2.89 7.01
CA TYR A 195 23.41 -3.14 5.91
C TYR A 195 24.83 -2.65 6.19
N GLN A 196 24.99 -1.53 6.91
CA GLN A 196 26.31 -1.07 7.35
C GLN A 196 26.97 -2.04 8.33
N LYS A 197 26.18 -2.64 9.24
CA LYS A 197 26.67 -3.67 10.17
C LYS A 197 27.04 -4.96 9.44
N VAL A 198 26.28 -5.37 8.42
CA VAL A 198 26.62 -6.53 7.56
C VAL A 198 27.96 -6.30 6.89
N LEU A 199 28.16 -5.15 6.24
CA LEU A 199 29.41 -4.82 5.54
C LEU A 199 30.60 -4.58 6.47
N ALA A 200 30.35 -4.32 7.75
CA ALA A 200 31.41 -4.27 8.77
C ALA A 200 31.88 -5.68 9.16
N GLN A 201 31.04 -6.70 9.01
CA GLN A 201 31.36 -8.10 9.27
C GLN A 201 31.91 -8.80 8.01
N ASP A 202 31.36 -8.47 6.84
CA ASP A 202 31.80 -8.96 5.54
C ASP A 202 31.97 -7.80 4.53
N PRO A 203 33.18 -7.22 4.43
CA PRO A 203 33.46 -6.12 3.52
C PRO A 203 33.43 -6.48 2.02
N GLU A 204 33.50 -7.77 1.68
CA GLU A 204 33.55 -8.28 0.30
C GLU A 204 32.14 -8.53 -0.27
N ASP A 205 31.08 -8.39 0.54
CA ASP A 205 29.69 -8.56 0.09
C ASP A 205 29.23 -7.42 -0.84
N GLU A 206 29.44 -7.61 -2.14
CA GLU A 206 29.00 -6.69 -3.20
C GLU A 206 27.46 -6.50 -3.25
N SER A 207 26.69 -7.52 -2.85
CA SER A 207 25.22 -7.49 -2.86
C SER A 207 24.70 -6.51 -1.80
N SER A 208 25.18 -6.65 -0.57
CA SER A 208 24.85 -5.74 0.53
C SER A 208 25.32 -4.31 0.25
N ARG A 209 26.46 -4.14 -0.41
CA ARG A 209 26.99 -2.82 -0.79
C ARG A 209 26.12 -2.12 -1.83
N SER A 210 25.73 -2.84 -2.88
CA SER A 210 24.85 -2.32 -3.93
C SER A 210 23.48 -1.96 -3.37
N ARG A 211 22.96 -2.78 -2.45
CA ARG A 211 21.66 -2.52 -1.80
C ARG A 211 21.70 -1.29 -0.89
N LEU A 212 22.75 -1.14 -0.09
CA LEU A 212 22.98 0.02 0.75
C LEU A 212 23.01 1.34 -0.04
N GLU A 213 23.68 1.36 -1.20
CA GLU A 213 23.75 2.52 -2.07
C GLU A 213 22.37 2.94 -2.58
N LYS A 214 21.58 1.97 -3.06
CA LYS A 214 20.21 2.21 -3.52
C LYS A 214 19.32 2.80 -2.42
N LEU A 215 19.41 2.27 -1.20
CA LEU A 215 18.63 2.76 -0.05
C LEU A 215 18.99 4.21 0.31
N LYS A 216 20.27 4.58 0.24
CA LYS A 216 20.72 5.97 0.47
C LYS A 216 20.16 6.93 -0.59
N LEU A 217 20.14 6.52 -1.85
CA LEU A 217 19.55 7.31 -2.94
C LEU A 217 18.05 7.52 -2.73
N MET A 218 17.31 6.48 -2.33
CA MET A 218 15.89 6.59 -2.02
C MET A 218 15.62 7.56 -0.87
N LEU A 219 16.44 7.53 0.17
CA LEU A 219 16.32 8.45 1.30
C LEU A 219 16.57 9.92 0.87
N GLN A 220 17.60 10.14 0.05
CA GLN A 220 17.90 11.47 -0.50
C GLN A 220 16.77 11.99 -1.40
N ALA A 221 16.23 11.15 -2.28
CA ALA A 221 15.09 11.51 -3.14
C ALA A 221 13.83 11.85 -2.32
N LYS A 222 13.55 11.10 -1.26
CA LYS A 222 12.42 11.37 -0.35
C LYS A 222 12.61 12.71 0.37
N SER A 223 13.82 12.99 0.84
CA SER A 223 14.14 14.26 1.51
C SER A 223 14.06 15.48 0.59
N SER A 224 14.46 15.35 -0.69
CA SER A 224 14.41 16.46 -1.64
C SER A 224 12.98 16.80 -2.09
N VAL A 225 12.14 15.78 -2.29
CA VAL A 225 10.72 15.95 -2.59
C VAL A 225 9.97 16.58 -1.41
N GLN A 226 10.28 16.16 -0.19
CA GLN A 226 9.69 16.73 1.02
C GLN A 226 10.09 18.20 1.22
N ALA A 227 11.37 18.53 1.00
CA ALA A 227 11.88 19.91 1.07
C ALA A 227 11.25 20.82 0.00
N GLN A 228 11.04 20.31 -1.22
CA GLN A 228 10.36 21.06 -2.30
C GLN A 228 8.89 21.35 -1.97
N GLY A 229 8.15 20.35 -1.47
CA GLY A 229 6.75 20.54 -1.08
C GLY A 229 6.57 21.54 0.07
N GLU A 230 7.50 21.57 1.02
CA GLU A 230 7.52 22.55 2.11
C GLU A 230 7.85 23.97 1.61
N ALA A 231 8.79 24.11 0.69
CA ALA A 231 9.14 25.39 0.07
C ALA A 231 7.97 25.98 -0.75
N GLU A 232 7.26 25.15 -1.50
CA GLU A 232 6.05 25.58 -2.23
C GLU A 232 4.92 26.01 -1.29
N ARG A 233 4.70 25.28 -0.19
CA ARG A 233 3.71 25.66 0.83
C ARG A 233 4.08 26.98 1.49
N ARG A 234 5.37 27.21 1.76
CA ARG A 234 5.88 28.46 2.35
C ARG A 234 5.67 29.64 1.41
N THR A 235 6.01 29.52 0.14
CA THR A 235 5.81 30.59 -0.85
C THR A 235 4.33 30.91 -1.08
N LYS A 236 3.45 29.90 -1.07
CA LYS A 236 1.98 30.11 -1.12
C LYS A 236 1.48 30.88 0.12
N LYS A 237 1.98 30.54 1.32
CA LYS A 237 1.64 31.25 2.57
C LYS A 237 2.10 32.70 2.53
N GLU A 238 3.32 32.98 2.08
CA GLU A 238 3.87 34.33 1.98
C GLU A 238 3.07 35.21 0.99
N LYS A 239 2.67 34.65 -0.16
CA LYS A 239 1.75 35.34 -1.11
C LYS A 239 0.39 35.65 -0.49
N MET A 240 -0.19 34.70 0.26
CA MET A 240 -1.47 34.91 0.93
C MET A 240 -1.38 36.01 1.99
N ILE A 241 -0.34 36.02 2.81
CA ILE A 241 -0.11 37.06 3.81
C ILE A 241 0.00 38.44 3.14
N SER A 242 0.76 38.56 2.05
CA SER A 242 0.87 39.83 1.31
C SER A 242 -0.47 40.34 0.77
N ILE A 243 -1.33 39.45 0.27
CA ILE A 243 -2.69 39.81 -0.18
C ILE A 243 -3.53 40.30 1.00
N LEU A 244 -3.48 39.60 2.13
CA LEU A 244 -4.24 39.96 3.34
C LEU A 244 -3.75 41.30 3.93
N GLU A 245 -2.45 41.57 3.92
CA GLU A 245 -1.87 42.86 4.34
C GLU A 245 -2.32 44.00 3.42
N ALA A 246 -2.35 43.77 2.10
CA ALA A 246 -2.86 44.76 1.15
C ALA A 246 -4.36 45.05 1.36
N TRP A 247 -5.16 44.02 1.64
CA TRP A 247 -6.58 44.18 1.97
C TRP A 247 -6.78 44.93 3.30
N ARG A 248 -5.98 44.60 4.32
CA ARG A 248 -6.01 45.29 5.62
C ARG A 248 -5.68 46.77 5.48
N SER A 249 -4.62 47.13 4.74
CA SER A 249 -4.24 48.52 4.48
C SER A 249 -5.35 49.31 3.78
N LYS A 250 -6.08 48.66 2.87
CA LYS A 250 -7.22 49.26 2.14
C LYS A 250 -8.44 49.51 3.02
N ILE A 251 -8.59 48.76 4.11
CA ILE A 251 -9.66 48.94 5.11
C ILE A 251 -9.25 49.96 6.19
N GLU A 252 -7.97 50.02 6.55
CA GLU A 252 -7.42 50.97 7.54
C GLU A 252 -7.22 52.40 6.97
N SER A 253 -7.38 52.62 5.66
CA SER A 253 -7.37 53.96 5.05
C SER A 253 -8.81 54.45 4.80
N PRO A 254 -9.45 55.19 5.73
CA PRO A 254 -10.75 55.79 5.46
C PRO A 254 -10.61 56.86 4.35
N PRO A 255 -11.65 57.11 3.53
CA PRO A 255 -11.64 58.22 2.60
C PRO A 255 -11.49 59.51 3.39
N GLY A 256 -10.33 60.15 3.24
CA GLY A 256 -10.09 61.50 3.71
C GLY A 256 -11.09 62.43 3.04
N ASP A 257 -11.88 63.06 3.90
CA ASP A 257 -12.67 64.25 3.65
C ASP A 257 -11.81 65.29 2.88
N GLN A 258 -12.04 65.43 1.58
CA GLN A 258 -11.78 66.70 0.88
C GLN A 258 -13.13 67.37 0.68
N GLY A 259 -13.63 67.91 1.78
CA GLY A 259 -14.66 68.93 1.80
C GLY A 259 -14.24 70.15 1.00
N SER A 260 -15.20 70.63 0.22
CA SER A 260 -15.18 71.90 -0.48
C SER A 260 -14.87 73.08 0.46
N SER A 261 -14.07 74.03 -0.03
CA SER A 261 -14.19 75.45 0.27
C SER A 261 -13.72 76.24 -0.95
#